data_AF-A0A512UMF8-F1
#
_entry.id   AF-A0A512UMF8-F1
#
_cell.length_a   1.000
_cell.length_b   1.000
_cell.length_c   1.000
_cell.angle_alpha   90.00
_cell.angle_beta   90.00
_cell.angle_gamma   90.00
#
_symmetry.space_group_name_H-M   'P 1'
#
loop_
_entity.id
_entity.type
_entity.pdbx_description
1 polymer ?
#
loop_
_entity_poly.entity_id
_entity_poly.type
_entity_poly.pdbx_seq_one_letter_code
_entity_poly.pdbx_strand_id
1 'polypeptide(L)'
;MSLSLGNVSTILTQYENEKIQHDIPRLLRTANAHKSSKMYASLHTRLQKLSDSVDEGFYIYEQAHKGYLERYVEEKTPSSESGNETSHETPVNGSDDISNENYASLRKRLLADGAATSLDQDKNATSEQMNNYHETFQEDLLSDLSELASSLKTSARNLSAKIIDDGTLVSETSENMMRSSTLMQSVGTNLNTYLGSKTGGKITIFFMIKTMAFVFVLFFVMVVLTKILPKM
;
A
#
# COMPACT_ATOMS: atom_id res chain seq x y z
N MET A 1 -32.69 -9.88 11.43
CA MET A 1 -31.86 -9.61 10.23
C MET A 1 -31.43 -8.13 10.16
N SER A 2 -31.00 -7.52 11.28
CA SER A 2 -30.63 -6.08 11.37
C SER A 2 -29.17 -5.84 11.74
N LEU A 3 -28.37 -6.89 11.96
CA LEU A 3 -27.00 -6.81 12.49
C LEU A 3 -25.93 -6.50 11.43
N SER A 4 -26.24 -6.57 10.14
CA SER A 4 -25.24 -6.37 9.06
C SER A 4 -25.04 -4.89 8.68
N LEU A 5 -26.10 -4.06 8.74
CA LEU A 5 -26.00 -2.65 8.34
C LEU A 5 -25.22 -1.78 9.34
N GLY A 6 -25.25 -2.11 10.64
CA GLY A 6 -24.45 -1.42 11.66
C GLY A 6 -22.94 -1.64 11.47
N ASN A 7 -22.55 -2.82 10.97
CA ASN A 7 -21.15 -3.20 10.78
C ASN A 7 -20.53 -2.48 9.57
N VAL A 8 -21.28 -2.33 8.49
CA VAL A 8 -20.78 -1.58 7.32
C VAL A 8 -20.63 -0.10 7.66
N SER A 9 -21.61 0.49 8.37
CA SER A 9 -21.55 1.89 8.77
C SER A 9 -20.36 2.19 9.69
N THR A 10 -20.05 1.30 10.64
CA THR A 10 -18.96 1.49 11.61
C THR A 10 -17.58 1.32 10.97
N ILE A 11 -17.43 0.39 10.03
CA ILE A 11 -16.21 0.23 9.24
C ILE A 11 -16.01 1.41 8.28
N LEU A 12 -17.07 1.91 7.65
CA LEU A 12 -17.00 3.07 6.76
C LEU A 12 -16.56 4.32 7.52
N THR A 13 -17.11 4.54 8.72
CA THR A 13 -16.69 5.64 9.59
C THR A 13 -15.25 5.49 10.08
N GLN A 14 -14.76 4.26 10.27
CA GLN A 14 -13.36 4.00 10.61
C GLN A 14 -12.44 4.41 9.45
N TYR A 15 -12.75 3.99 8.22
CA TYR A 15 -11.95 4.37 7.05
C TYR A 15 -11.96 5.89 6.81
N GLU A 16 -13.09 6.56 7.03
CA GLU A 16 -13.18 8.01 6.93
C GLU A 16 -12.34 8.72 8.01
N ASN A 17 -12.42 8.27 9.26
CA ASN A 17 -11.66 8.85 10.36
C ASN A 17 -10.15 8.59 10.22
N GLU A 18 -9.72 7.41 9.78
CA GLU A 18 -8.32 7.07 9.54
C GLU A 18 -7.72 7.89 8.40
N LYS A 19 -8.50 8.11 7.33
CA LYS A 19 -8.13 8.99 6.23
C LYS A 19 -7.97 10.44 6.69
N ILE A 20 -8.91 10.94 7.49
CA ILE A 20 -8.86 12.31 8.04
C ILE A 20 -7.66 12.46 8.98
N GLN A 21 -7.37 11.46 9.81
CA GLN A 21 -6.21 11.46 10.72
C GLN A 21 -4.87 11.52 9.96
N HIS A 22 -4.76 10.81 8.83
CA HIS A 22 -3.56 10.84 8.00
C HIS A 22 -3.39 12.18 7.24
N ASP A 23 -4.48 12.87 6.93
CA ASP A 23 -4.47 14.14 6.21
C ASP A 23 -4.25 15.36 7.12
N ILE A 24 -4.58 15.28 8.41
CA ILE A 24 -4.38 16.36 9.39
C ILE A 24 -2.90 16.80 9.49
N PRO A 25 -1.89 15.92 9.64
CA PRO A 25 -0.48 16.30 9.68
C PRO A 25 -0.01 16.99 8.39
N ARG A 26 -0.56 16.60 7.24
CA ARG A 26 -0.26 17.21 5.94
C ARG A 26 -0.84 18.62 5.87
N LEU A 27 -2.08 18.80 6.32
CA LEU A 27 -2.73 20.10 6.43
C LEU A 27 -2.04 21.02 7.46
N LEU A 28 -1.52 20.46 8.55
CA LEU A 28 -0.78 21.20 9.57
C LEU A 28 0.55 21.73 9.02
N ARG A 29 1.26 20.93 8.20
CA ARG A 29 2.48 21.35 7.51
C ARG A 29 2.22 22.44 6.48
N THR A 30 1.19 22.30 5.66
CA THR A 30 0.83 23.33 4.65
C THR A 30 0.33 24.61 5.30
N ALA A 31 -0.44 24.51 6.38
CA ALA A 31 -0.84 25.67 7.18
C ALA A 31 0.37 26.40 7.77
N ASN A 32 1.36 25.66 8.30
CA ASN A 32 2.57 26.24 8.89
C ASN A 32 3.46 26.96 7.86
N ALA A 33 3.40 26.57 6.58
CA ALA A 33 4.06 27.30 5.50
C ALA A 33 3.46 28.71 5.25
N HIS A 34 2.20 28.93 5.68
CA HIS A 34 1.49 30.21 5.55
C HIS A 34 1.36 30.97 6.88
N LYS A 35 2.30 30.77 7.82
CA LYS A 35 2.32 31.40 9.15
C LYS A 35 2.27 32.94 9.15
N SER A 36 2.65 33.58 8.04
CA SER A 36 2.59 35.04 7.86
C SER A 36 1.20 35.58 7.46
N SER A 37 0.24 34.69 7.14
CA SER A 37 -1.11 35.09 6.73
C SER A 37 -1.99 35.44 7.94
N LYS A 38 -2.77 36.50 7.84
CA LYS A 38 -3.78 36.88 8.86
C LYS A 38 -4.84 35.78 9.08
N MET A 39 -5.02 34.86 8.12
CA MET A 39 -5.93 33.71 8.24
C MET A 39 -5.30 32.47 8.88
N TYR A 40 -4.00 32.49 9.18
CA TYR A 40 -3.31 31.35 9.80
C TYR A 40 -3.89 31.02 11.17
N ALA A 41 -4.14 32.03 12.01
CA ALA A 41 -4.66 31.84 13.35
C ALA A 41 -6.06 31.20 13.35
N SER A 42 -6.94 31.61 12.43
CA SER A 42 -8.29 31.04 12.33
C SER A 42 -8.28 29.62 11.73
N LEU A 43 -7.39 29.37 10.76
CA LEU A 43 -7.23 28.05 10.15
C LEU A 43 -6.58 27.06 11.11
N HIS A 44 -5.59 27.48 11.89
CA HIS A 44 -4.93 26.65 12.89
C HIS A 44 -5.90 26.25 14.01
N THR A 45 -6.69 27.19 14.54
CA THR A 45 -7.72 26.89 15.56
C THR A 45 -8.80 25.95 15.03
N ARG A 46 -9.23 26.10 13.76
CA ARG A 46 -10.19 25.16 13.15
C ARG A 46 -9.59 23.78 12.94
N LEU A 47 -8.33 23.71 12.56
CA LEU A 47 -7.62 22.45 12.35
C LEU A 47 -7.37 21.71 13.68
N GLN A 48 -7.09 22.46 14.75
CA GLN A 48 -6.96 21.91 16.09
C GLN A 48 -8.30 21.37 16.60
N LYS A 49 -9.39 22.11 16.45
CA LYS A 49 -10.74 21.62 16.79
C LYS A 49 -11.14 20.38 16.00
N LEU A 50 -10.73 20.29 14.73
CA LEU A 50 -10.97 19.11 13.91
C LEU A 50 -10.13 17.92 14.39
N SER A 51 -8.88 18.14 14.79
CA SER A 51 -8.04 17.12 15.42
C SER A 51 -8.67 16.58 16.70
N ASP A 52 -9.08 17.48 17.61
CA ASP A 52 -9.69 17.10 18.88
C ASP A 52 -10.98 16.28 18.66
N SER A 53 -11.80 16.66 17.67
CA SER A 53 -13.03 15.93 17.31
C SER A 53 -12.78 14.56 16.68
N VAL A 54 -11.67 14.40 15.96
CA VAL A 54 -11.28 13.12 15.34
C VAL A 54 -10.72 12.18 16.41
N ASP A 55 -9.92 12.70 17.34
CA ASP A 55 -9.38 11.94 18.47
C ASP A 55 -10.52 11.46 19.40
N GLU A 56 -11.53 12.30 19.65
CA GLU A 56 -12.74 11.91 20.38
C GLU A 56 -13.53 10.80 19.65
N GLY A 57 -13.67 10.92 18.32
CA GLY A 57 -14.31 9.89 17.50
C GLY A 57 -13.57 8.55 17.52
N PHE A 58 -12.23 8.58 17.53
CA PHE A 58 -11.40 7.40 17.64
C PHE A 58 -11.53 6.73 19.00
N TYR A 59 -11.54 7.52 20.08
CA TYR A 59 -11.72 7.02 21.44
C TYR A 59 -13.07 6.31 21.65
N ILE A 60 -14.17 6.91 21.17
CA ILE A 60 -15.51 6.30 21.24
C ILE A 60 -15.54 4.97 20.47
N TYR A 61 -14.90 4.93 19.31
CA TYR A 61 -14.80 3.71 18.50
C TYR A 61 -13.99 2.62 19.20
N GLU A 62 -12.81 2.95 19.73
CA GLU A 62 -11.95 2.00 20.43
C GLU A 62 -12.66 1.40 21.66
N GLN A 63 -13.41 2.23 22.38
CA GLN A 63 -14.22 1.79 23.51
C GLN A 63 -15.36 0.85 23.08
N ALA A 64 -16.03 1.14 21.96
CA ALA A 64 -17.08 0.28 21.40
C ALA A 64 -16.53 -1.05 20.87
N HIS A 65 -15.34 -1.02 20.24
CA HIS A 65 -14.67 -2.21 19.73
C HIS A 65 -14.22 -3.13 20.87
N LYS A 66 -13.67 -2.57 21.95
CA LYS A 66 -13.29 -3.34 23.15
C LYS A 66 -14.50 -4.04 23.79
N GLY A 67 -15.62 -3.33 23.93
CA GLY A 67 -16.85 -3.92 24.48
C GLY A 67 -17.47 -5.01 23.58
N TYR A 68 -17.25 -4.94 22.26
CA TYR A 68 -17.64 -6.00 21.33
C TYR A 68 -16.72 -7.23 21.46
N LEU A 69 -15.41 -7.03 21.57
CA LEU A 69 -14.43 -8.11 21.70
C LEU A 69 -14.62 -8.91 22.99
N GLU A 70 -14.92 -8.22 24.11
CA GLU A 70 -15.20 -8.85 25.40
C GLU A 70 -16.44 -9.76 25.35
N ARG A 71 -17.49 -9.38 24.62
CA ARG A 71 -18.70 -10.21 24.42
C ARG A 71 -18.46 -11.47 23.59
N TYR A 72 -17.52 -11.42 22.63
CA TYR A 72 -17.17 -12.58 21.81
C TYR A 72 -16.31 -13.62 22.55
N VAL A 73 -15.57 -13.20 23.58
CA VAL A 73 -14.74 -14.09 24.40
C VAL A 73 -15.58 -14.86 25.43
N GLU A 74 -16.64 -14.25 25.97
CA GLU A 74 -17.55 -14.93 26.93
C GLU A 74 -18.42 -16.03 26.29
N GLU A 75 -18.71 -15.97 24.99
CA GLU A 75 -19.64 -16.91 24.33
C GLU A 75 -19.01 -18.26 23.92
N LYS A 76 -17.68 -18.46 24.12
CA LYS A 76 -16.93 -19.65 23.65
C LYS A 76 -16.44 -20.64 24.72
N THR A 77 -17.14 -20.77 25.85
CA THR A 77 -16.89 -21.88 26.79
C THR A 77 -18.22 -22.51 27.21
N PRO A 78 -18.61 -23.64 26.58
CA PRO A 78 -18.33 -24.94 27.20
C PRO A 78 -18.02 -26.14 26.24
N SER A 79 -17.02 -26.94 26.64
CA SER A 79 -16.87 -28.43 26.61
C SER A 79 -17.31 -29.33 25.43
N SER A 80 -16.33 -30.13 24.95
CA SER A 80 -16.32 -31.60 24.66
C SER A 80 -15.60 -31.92 23.34
N GLU A 81 -14.38 -32.48 23.36
CA GLU A 81 -14.00 -33.90 23.47
C GLU A 81 -14.22 -34.75 22.18
N SER A 82 -13.08 -35.21 21.65
CA SER A 82 -12.81 -36.54 21.07
C SER A 82 -13.32 -36.92 19.67
N GLY A 83 -12.41 -37.43 18.83
CA GLY A 83 -12.75 -38.17 17.61
C GLY A 83 -11.58 -38.31 16.61
N ASN A 84 -10.90 -39.45 16.66
CA ASN A 84 -9.72 -39.84 15.89
C ASN A 84 -9.94 -40.11 14.39
N GLU A 85 -8.86 -39.89 13.62
CA GLU A 85 -8.28 -40.72 12.54
C GLU A 85 -9.16 -41.21 11.37
N THR A 86 -8.72 -40.96 10.12
CA THR A 86 -8.05 -41.98 9.29
C THR A 86 -7.66 -41.40 7.92
N SER A 87 -6.37 -41.53 7.61
CA SER A 87 -5.72 -41.24 6.34
C SER A 87 -6.20 -42.16 5.21
N HIS A 88 -6.35 -41.63 4.00
CA HIS A 88 -6.23 -42.44 2.78
C HIS A 88 -5.51 -41.66 1.67
N GLU A 89 -4.37 -42.22 1.25
CA GLU A 89 -3.53 -41.80 0.14
C GLU A 89 -4.11 -42.23 -1.23
N THR A 90 -4.16 -41.26 -2.16
CA THR A 90 -3.76 -41.23 -3.60
C THR A 90 -4.15 -42.38 -4.58
N PRO A 91 -4.37 -42.10 -5.90
CA PRO A 91 -3.26 -41.79 -6.81
C PRO A 91 -3.50 -40.75 -7.93
N VAL A 92 -2.37 -40.21 -8.37
CA VAL A 92 -1.99 -39.32 -9.47
C VAL A 92 -2.38 -39.81 -10.88
N ASN A 93 -2.82 -38.94 -11.80
CA ASN A 93 -2.15 -38.63 -13.10
C ASN A 93 -2.96 -37.68 -14.02
N GLY A 94 -2.28 -36.81 -14.79
CA GLY A 94 -2.82 -36.24 -16.04
C GLY A 94 -2.59 -34.75 -16.27
N SER A 95 -1.40 -34.42 -16.76
CA SER A 95 -0.97 -33.13 -17.32
C SER A 95 -1.72 -32.69 -18.58
N ASP A 96 -1.86 -31.37 -18.72
CA ASP A 96 -1.82 -30.53 -19.92
C ASP A 96 -2.72 -30.83 -21.16
N ASP A 97 -3.26 -29.72 -21.68
CA ASP A 97 -3.80 -29.52 -23.04
C ASP A 97 -5.30 -29.71 -23.30
N ILE A 98 -6.14 -28.76 -22.86
CA ILE A 98 -7.40 -28.41 -23.56
C ILE A 98 -7.66 -26.89 -23.42
N SER A 99 -6.82 -26.05 -24.01
CA SER A 99 -7.11 -24.62 -24.19
C SER A 99 -7.67 -24.36 -25.58
N ASN A 100 -8.98 -24.53 -25.76
CA ASN A 100 -9.89 -23.76 -26.65
C ASN A 100 -11.11 -24.55 -27.15
N GLU A 101 -11.08 -25.87 -27.10
CA GLU A 101 -12.28 -26.66 -27.34
C GLU A 101 -12.94 -26.96 -26.01
N ASN A 102 -13.76 -26.06 -25.48
CA ASN A 102 -14.97 -26.55 -24.78
C ASN A 102 -15.97 -25.50 -24.32
N TYR A 103 -15.82 -24.17 -24.38
CA TYR A 103 -16.86 -23.32 -23.72
C TYR A 103 -18.28 -23.52 -24.28
N ALA A 104 -18.43 -23.76 -25.58
CA ALA A 104 -19.72 -24.08 -26.19
C ALA A 104 -20.23 -25.49 -25.82
N SER A 105 -19.35 -26.49 -25.75
CA SER A 105 -19.69 -27.87 -25.41
C SER A 105 -19.79 -28.12 -23.89
N LEU A 106 -19.07 -27.35 -23.08
CA LEU A 106 -19.17 -27.24 -21.62
C LEU A 106 -20.48 -26.54 -21.26
N ARG A 107 -20.88 -25.50 -21.98
CA ARG A 107 -22.21 -24.89 -21.84
C ARG A 107 -23.32 -25.86 -22.26
N LYS A 108 -23.13 -26.58 -23.36
CA LYS A 108 -24.09 -27.60 -23.82
C LYS A 108 -24.15 -28.79 -22.87
N ARG A 109 -23.03 -29.16 -22.24
CA ARG A 109 -22.95 -30.20 -21.21
C ARG A 109 -23.55 -29.72 -19.90
N LEU A 110 -23.25 -28.52 -19.42
CA LEU A 110 -23.89 -27.93 -18.23
C LEU A 110 -25.40 -27.70 -18.40
N LEU A 111 -25.88 -27.46 -19.62
CA LEU A 111 -27.32 -27.39 -19.94
C LEU A 111 -27.97 -28.78 -20.12
N ALA A 112 -27.23 -29.78 -20.61
CA ALA A 112 -27.74 -31.15 -20.79
C ALA A 112 -27.60 -32.02 -19.52
N ASP A 113 -26.61 -31.71 -18.68
CA ASP A 113 -26.29 -32.30 -17.38
C ASP A 113 -26.87 -31.46 -16.23
N GLY A 114 -27.74 -30.50 -16.58
CA GLY A 114 -28.67 -29.88 -15.64
C GLY A 114 -29.69 -30.93 -15.18
N ALA A 115 -29.25 -31.85 -14.33
CA ALA A 115 -30.04 -32.84 -13.61
C ALA A 115 -30.99 -32.19 -12.57
N ALA A 116 -31.52 -31.01 -12.87
CA ALA A 116 -32.62 -30.40 -12.15
C ALA A 116 -33.99 -30.90 -12.63
N THR A 117 -34.05 -31.83 -13.59
CA THR A 117 -35.35 -32.32 -14.12
C THR A 117 -35.48 -33.83 -14.24
N SER A 118 -34.44 -34.65 -13.98
CA SER A 118 -34.58 -36.11 -14.10
C SER A 118 -35.19 -36.77 -12.86
N LEU A 119 -35.07 -36.17 -11.67
CA LEU A 119 -35.72 -36.70 -10.46
C LEU A 119 -37.16 -36.20 -10.27
N ASP A 120 -37.49 -35.00 -10.74
CA ASP A 120 -38.87 -34.47 -10.72
C ASP A 120 -39.77 -35.14 -11.79
N GLN A 121 -39.16 -35.83 -12.75
CA GLN A 121 -39.86 -36.59 -13.81
C GLN A 121 -40.12 -38.05 -13.42
N ASP A 122 -39.48 -38.55 -12.37
CA ASP A 122 -39.69 -39.90 -11.85
C ASP A 122 -40.71 -39.87 -10.71
N LYS A 123 -42.00 -39.99 -11.07
CA LYS A 123 -43.13 -40.03 -10.11
C LYS A 123 -43.06 -41.17 -9.09
N ASN A 124 -42.01 -41.98 -9.09
CA ASN A 124 -41.79 -43.12 -8.21
C ASN A 124 -40.53 -43.01 -7.31
N ALA A 125 -39.81 -41.88 -7.33
CA ALA A 125 -38.71 -41.69 -6.38
C ALA A 125 -39.26 -41.66 -4.95
N THR A 126 -38.86 -42.64 -4.14
CA THR A 126 -39.35 -42.75 -2.75
C THR A 126 -38.78 -41.57 -1.94
N SER A 127 -39.58 -40.97 -1.06
CA SER A 127 -39.16 -39.79 -0.27
C SER A 127 -37.83 -40.00 0.49
N GLU A 128 -37.49 -41.25 0.84
CA GLU A 128 -36.21 -41.64 1.44
C GLU A 128 -35.01 -41.54 0.49
N GLN A 129 -35.16 -41.84 -0.81
CA GLN A 129 -34.08 -41.67 -1.79
C GLN A 129 -33.83 -40.19 -2.07
N MET A 130 -34.90 -39.38 -2.11
CA MET A 130 -34.78 -37.94 -2.27
C MET A 130 -34.15 -37.29 -1.02
N ASN A 131 -34.48 -37.78 0.19
CA ASN A 131 -33.88 -37.28 1.42
C ASN A 131 -32.38 -37.64 1.52
N ASN A 132 -32.00 -38.89 1.22
CA ASN A 132 -30.58 -39.29 1.18
C ASN A 132 -29.78 -38.52 0.13
N TYR A 133 -30.37 -38.22 -1.03
CA TYR A 133 -29.76 -37.37 -2.04
C TYR A 133 -29.53 -35.94 -1.52
N HIS A 134 -30.52 -35.36 -0.85
CA HIS A 134 -30.38 -34.02 -0.25
C HIS A 134 -29.38 -33.97 0.90
N GLU A 135 -29.22 -35.06 1.66
CA GLU A 135 -28.26 -35.15 2.76
C GLU A 135 -26.83 -35.32 2.25
N THR A 136 -26.61 -36.19 1.25
CA THR A 136 -25.31 -36.35 0.58
C THR A 136 -24.85 -35.05 -0.08
N PHE A 137 -25.77 -34.35 -0.76
CA PHE A 137 -25.47 -33.08 -1.40
C PHE A 137 -25.14 -31.97 -0.38
N GLN A 138 -25.80 -31.99 0.79
CA GLN A 138 -25.49 -31.06 1.87
C GLN A 138 -24.12 -31.36 2.49
N GLU A 139 -23.77 -32.63 2.67
CA GLU A 139 -22.45 -33.07 3.16
C GLU A 139 -21.33 -32.60 2.21
N ASP A 140 -21.50 -32.83 0.89
CA ASP A 140 -20.54 -32.40 -0.14
C ASP A 140 -20.38 -30.88 -0.15
N LEU A 141 -21.48 -30.13 -0.07
CA LEU A 141 -21.46 -28.66 -0.05
C LEU A 141 -20.78 -28.11 1.22
N LEU A 142 -20.93 -28.81 2.35
CA LEU A 142 -20.28 -28.46 3.61
C LEU A 142 -18.77 -28.76 3.56
N SER A 143 -18.39 -29.88 2.94
CA SER A 143 -16.99 -30.22 2.65
C SER A 143 -16.34 -29.17 1.76
N ASP A 144 -16.97 -28.82 0.63
CA ASP A 144 -16.51 -27.81 -0.32
C ASP A 144 -16.38 -26.42 0.32
N LEU A 145 -17.34 -26.03 1.17
CA LEU A 145 -17.27 -24.79 1.93
C LEU A 145 -16.11 -24.81 2.93
N SER A 146 -15.85 -25.94 3.58
CA SER A 146 -14.73 -26.09 4.50
C SER A 146 -13.39 -25.99 3.75
N GLU A 147 -13.30 -26.60 2.57
CA GLU A 147 -12.10 -26.58 1.73
C GLU A 147 -11.86 -25.17 1.16
N LEU A 148 -12.91 -24.50 0.70
CA LEU A 148 -12.85 -23.10 0.27
C LEU A 148 -12.44 -22.18 1.43
N ALA A 149 -13.01 -22.37 2.62
CA ALA A 149 -12.65 -21.60 3.80
C ALA A 149 -11.18 -21.84 4.22
N SER A 150 -10.71 -23.08 4.10
CA SER A 150 -9.31 -23.45 4.37
C SER A 150 -8.36 -22.83 3.34
N SER A 151 -8.73 -22.87 2.06
CA SER A 151 -8.00 -22.23 0.96
C SER A 151 -7.95 -20.71 1.13
N LEU A 152 -9.08 -20.09 1.49
CA LEU A 152 -9.16 -18.66 1.77
C LEU A 152 -8.32 -18.27 2.98
N LYS A 153 -8.37 -19.05 4.06
CA LYS A 153 -7.54 -18.85 5.26
C LYS A 153 -6.05 -18.96 4.94
N THR A 154 -5.67 -19.92 4.11
CA THR A 154 -4.28 -20.11 3.66
C THR A 154 -3.84 -18.94 2.78
N SER A 155 -4.70 -18.51 1.85
CA SER A 155 -4.46 -17.35 0.98
C SER A 155 -4.34 -16.06 1.80
N ALA A 156 -5.18 -15.86 2.81
CA ALA A 156 -5.11 -14.71 3.71
C ALA A 156 -3.84 -14.71 4.57
N ARG A 157 -3.39 -15.89 5.04
CA ARG A 157 -2.11 -16.02 5.75
C ARG A 157 -0.93 -15.72 4.85
N ASN A 158 -0.93 -16.25 3.62
CA ASN A 158 0.13 -15.98 2.65
C ASN A 158 0.16 -14.49 2.26
N LEU A 159 -1.01 -13.87 2.09
CA LEU A 159 -1.12 -12.44 1.84
C LEU A 159 -0.57 -11.62 3.02
N SER A 160 -0.95 -11.97 4.25
CA SER A 160 -0.45 -11.31 5.46
C SER A 160 1.07 -11.44 5.59
N ALA A 161 1.62 -12.63 5.40
CA ALA A 161 3.07 -12.85 5.38
C ALA A 161 3.76 -12.00 4.30
N LYS A 162 3.18 -11.92 3.10
CA LYS A 162 3.73 -11.10 2.02
C LYS A 162 3.65 -9.60 2.31
N ILE A 163 2.59 -9.11 2.95
CA ILE A 163 2.48 -7.71 3.37
C ILE A 163 3.55 -7.36 4.41
N ILE A 164 3.83 -8.28 5.35
CA ILE A 164 4.91 -8.09 6.33
C ILE A 164 6.26 -8.02 5.63
N ASP A 165 6.52 -8.95 4.69
CA ASP A 165 7.76 -8.99 3.91
C ASP A 165 7.95 -7.71 3.08
N ASP A 166 6.90 -7.29 2.35
CA ASP A 166 6.88 -6.02 1.60
C ASP A 166 7.12 -4.81 2.54
N GLY A 167 6.59 -4.83 3.76
CA GLY A 167 6.87 -3.81 4.77
C GLY A 167 8.34 -3.73 5.17
N THR A 168 9.03 -4.86 5.29
CA THR A 168 10.47 -4.90 5.55
C THR A 168 11.27 -4.37 4.36
N LEU A 169 10.90 -4.76 3.13
CA LEU A 169 11.55 -4.28 1.91
C LEU A 169 11.40 -2.77 1.73
N VAL A 170 10.23 -2.22 2.03
CA VAL A 170 9.99 -0.77 2.01
C VAL A 170 10.83 -0.06 3.07
N SER A 171 10.95 -0.63 4.27
CA SER A 171 11.82 -0.08 5.32
C SER A 171 13.28 -0.07 4.90
N GLU A 172 13.78 -1.17 4.33
CA GLU A 172 15.15 -1.27 3.82
C GLU A 172 15.38 -0.28 2.65
N THR A 173 14.42 -0.18 1.75
CA THR A 173 14.45 0.79 0.64
C THR A 173 14.49 2.22 1.16
N SER A 174 13.68 2.54 2.17
CA SER A 174 13.67 3.85 2.83
C SER A 174 15.02 4.17 3.47
N GLU A 175 15.62 3.22 4.17
CA GLU A 175 16.93 3.38 4.79
C GLU A 175 18.03 3.61 3.73
N ASN A 176 18.01 2.83 2.65
CA ASN A 176 18.94 2.99 1.53
C ASN A 176 18.73 4.32 0.80
N MET A 177 17.48 4.78 0.65
CA MET A 177 17.17 6.08 0.07
C MET A 177 17.65 7.22 0.98
N MET A 178 17.55 7.07 2.31
CA MET A 178 18.06 8.04 3.28
C MET A 178 19.60 8.10 3.27
N ARG A 179 20.27 6.95 3.21
CA ARG A 179 21.74 6.88 3.03
C ARG A 179 22.17 7.55 1.73
N SER A 180 21.49 7.24 0.62
CA SER A 180 21.74 7.84 -0.68
C SER A 180 21.54 9.36 -0.66
N SER A 181 20.43 9.83 -0.07
CA SER A 181 20.16 11.26 0.10
C SER A 181 21.25 11.97 0.91
N THR A 182 21.70 11.36 2.01
CA THR A 182 22.78 11.90 2.85
C THR A 182 24.09 11.98 2.07
N LEU A 183 24.42 10.93 1.30
CA LEU A 183 25.62 10.91 0.46
C LEU A 183 25.52 11.98 -0.63
N MET A 184 24.37 12.12 -1.26
CA MET A 184 24.12 13.14 -2.29
C MET A 184 24.18 14.57 -1.73
N GLN A 185 23.69 14.80 -0.51
CA GLN A 185 23.87 16.07 0.21
C GLN A 185 25.33 16.31 0.57
N SER A 186 26.06 15.29 1.01
CA SER A 186 27.50 15.41 1.31
C SER A 186 28.31 15.73 0.04
N VAL A 187 27.97 15.10 -1.09
CA VAL A 187 28.59 15.40 -2.39
C VAL A 187 28.21 16.80 -2.85
N GLY A 188 26.94 17.21 -2.70
CA GLY A 188 26.48 18.55 -3.04
C GLY A 188 27.15 19.64 -2.21
N THR A 189 27.29 19.43 -0.90
CA THR A 189 27.99 20.35 0.01
C THR A 189 29.49 20.37 -0.24
N ASN A 190 30.12 19.23 -0.52
CA ASN A 190 31.53 19.16 -0.91
C ASN A 190 31.78 19.82 -2.26
N LEU A 191 30.89 19.66 -3.25
CA LEU A 191 30.95 20.36 -4.53
C LEU A 191 30.77 21.86 -4.33
N ASN A 192 29.78 22.29 -3.56
CA ASN A 192 29.53 23.70 -3.29
C ASN A 192 30.69 24.33 -2.49
N THR A 193 31.27 23.58 -1.56
CA THR A 193 32.46 23.99 -0.80
C THR A 193 33.68 24.06 -1.71
N TYR A 194 33.87 23.09 -2.62
CA TYR A 194 34.95 23.11 -3.62
C TYR A 194 34.78 24.27 -4.62
N LEU A 195 33.55 24.52 -5.06
CA LEU A 195 33.23 25.65 -5.93
C LEU A 195 33.40 26.98 -5.18
N GLY A 196 33.06 27.05 -3.90
CA GLY A 196 33.23 28.24 -3.05
C GLY A 196 34.67 28.48 -2.57
N SER A 197 35.47 27.43 -2.42
CA SER A 197 36.86 27.50 -1.91
C SER A 197 37.91 27.54 -3.02
N LYS A 198 37.72 26.79 -4.11
CA LYS A 198 38.67 26.68 -5.23
C LYS A 198 38.27 27.54 -6.42
N THR A 199 36.97 27.64 -6.70
CA THR A 199 36.39 28.55 -7.71
C THR A 199 35.66 29.73 -7.05
N GLY A 200 35.91 29.94 -5.74
CA GLY A 200 35.33 31.06 -5.01
C GLY A 200 35.67 32.30 -5.79
N GLY A 201 34.67 33.08 -6.20
CA GLY A 201 34.76 34.08 -7.26
C GLY A 201 35.96 35.04 -7.19
N LYS A 202 36.67 35.10 -6.06
CA LYS A 202 38.02 35.64 -5.91
C LYS A 202 39.05 35.08 -6.92
N ILE A 203 39.16 33.76 -7.17
CA ILE A 203 40.10 33.24 -8.19
C ILE A 203 39.74 33.79 -9.57
N THR A 204 38.45 33.79 -9.90
CA THR A 204 37.94 34.35 -11.17
C THR A 204 38.19 35.85 -11.26
N ILE A 205 37.97 36.62 -10.18
CA ILE A 205 38.24 38.06 -10.12
C ILE A 205 39.74 38.35 -10.25
N PHE A 206 40.61 37.62 -9.54
CA PHE A 206 42.07 37.81 -9.61
C PHE A 206 42.61 37.41 -10.99
N PHE A 207 42.07 36.36 -11.61
CA PHE A 207 42.39 35.99 -12.97
C PHE A 207 41.95 37.07 -13.97
N MET A 208 40.74 37.62 -13.79
CA MET A 208 40.21 38.71 -14.62
C MET A 208 41.06 39.98 -14.49
N ILE A 209 41.48 40.35 -13.26
CA ILE A 209 42.34 41.52 -13.03
C ILE A 209 43.74 41.34 -13.63
N LYS A 210 44.33 40.14 -13.51
CA LYS A 210 45.64 39.83 -14.13
C LYS A 210 45.57 39.87 -15.65
N THR A 211 44.48 39.35 -16.21
CA THR A 211 44.25 39.38 -17.66
C THR A 211 44.08 40.81 -18.16
N MET A 212 43.31 41.64 -17.45
CA MET A 212 43.16 43.07 -17.76
C MET A 212 44.51 43.80 -17.71
N ALA A 213 45.31 43.59 -16.66
CA ALA A 213 46.63 44.19 -16.53
C ALA A 213 47.59 43.76 -17.66
N PHE A 214 47.56 42.48 -18.06
CA PHE A 214 48.37 41.97 -19.16
C PHE A 214 48.01 42.63 -20.50
N VAL A 215 46.72 42.82 -20.77
CA VAL A 215 46.26 43.55 -21.97
C VAL A 215 46.78 44.99 -21.98
N PHE A 216 46.76 45.69 -20.85
CA PHE A 216 47.32 47.04 -20.75
C PHE A 216 48.83 47.08 -20.99
N VAL A 217 49.59 46.14 -20.44
CA VAL A 217 51.05 46.06 -20.67
C VAL A 217 51.34 45.81 -22.14
N LEU A 218 50.62 44.89 -22.78
CA LEU A 218 50.79 44.57 -24.20
C LEU A 218 50.46 45.78 -25.09
N PHE A 219 49.39 46.51 -24.75
CA PHE A 219 49.02 47.75 -25.43
C PHE A 219 50.10 48.84 -25.27
N PHE A 220 50.66 48.98 -24.06
CA PHE A 220 51.76 49.93 -23.82
C PHE A 220 53.01 49.58 -24.64
N VAL A 221 53.39 48.30 -24.69
CA VAL A 221 54.50 47.82 -25.52
C VAL A 221 54.25 48.12 -26.99
N MET A 222 53.03 47.90 -27.50
CA MET A 222 52.66 48.27 -28.87
C MET A 222 52.81 49.76 -29.14
N VAL A 223 52.34 50.63 -28.23
CA VAL A 223 52.47 52.09 -28.38
C VAL A 223 53.93 52.54 -28.37
N VAL A 224 54.76 51.96 -27.49
CA VAL A 224 56.20 52.24 -27.46
C VAL A 224 56.87 51.80 -28.77
N LEU A 225 56.55 50.61 -29.27
CA LEU A 225 57.03 50.13 -30.57
C LEU A 225 56.63 51.08 -31.70
N THR A 226 55.37 51.52 -31.76
CA THR A 226 54.89 52.49 -32.76
C THR A 226 55.52 53.88 -32.62
N LYS A 227 56.03 54.27 -31.45
CA LYS A 227 56.77 55.54 -31.27
C LYS A 227 58.26 55.40 -31.58
N ILE A 228 58.85 54.23 -31.37
CA ILE A 228 60.27 53.95 -31.65
C ILE A 228 60.50 53.69 -33.15
N LEU A 229 59.60 52.96 -33.82
CA LEU A 229 59.71 52.60 -35.24
C LEU A 229 59.73 53.77 -36.23
N PRO A 230 58.95 54.86 -36.11
CA PRO A 230 59.01 55.98 -37.04
C PRO A 230 60.29 56.82 -36.92
N LYS A 231 61.18 56.43 -35.99
CA LYS A 231 62.46 57.08 -35.73
C LYS A 231 63.66 56.28 -36.24
N MET A 232 63.42 55.15 -36.92
CA MET A 232 64.40 54.43 -37.74
C MET A 232 64.05 54.59 -39.22
#